data_AF-A0A8T0EBF3-F1
#
_entry.id   AF-A0A8T0EBF3-F1
#
_cell.length_a   1.000
_cell.length_b   1.000
_cell.length_c   1.000
_cell.angle_alpha   90.00
_cell.angle_beta   90.00
_cell.angle_gamma   90.00
#
_symmetry.space_group_name_H-M   'P 1'
#
loop_
_entity.id
_entity.type
_entity.pdbx_description
1 polymer ?
#
loop_
_entity_poly.entity_id
_entity_poly.type
_entity_poly.pdbx_seq_one_letter_code
_entity_poly.pdbx_strand_id
1 'polypeptide(L)'
;MEEKPYKIDSECFLTWTSAILLINPEVETVWNARKEFVCQNLLLPENELKFSELVLSRKPKSSPVYAHRKWVLLEYFQGKVSPCSLQQVVDHEFKLCSRVANLYPNNYYAWCHRSWLMKEICHNCHKIVSEELTCMEKWVSTHVSDHCGFHYRQYLLSCYSGDDEGIVTCPLHATGDDSCSPKQTALFAPLLRQEMSLLCNLQAAYLGHETLWYHRRFLIHEFHKLEVSIVKDGEETGSCKRHKWDKGQEWDTAMEESFLVESFKRASGNDWEQTLIERHIKWLKNVVYWSVSLTPS
;
A
#
# COMPACT_ATOMS: atom_id res chain seq x y z
N MET A 1 54.57 20.28 -19.55
CA MET A 1 53.21 20.81 -19.74
C MET A 1 52.30 19.91 -18.93
N GLU A 2 51.88 20.36 -17.75
CA GLU A 2 50.79 19.66 -17.03
C GLU A 2 49.52 19.86 -17.85
N GLU A 3 49.00 18.79 -18.45
CA GLU A 3 47.65 18.80 -18.98
C GLU A 3 46.71 19.13 -17.83
N LYS A 4 46.10 20.33 -17.87
CA LYS A 4 44.99 20.63 -16.97
C LYS A 4 43.96 19.52 -17.16
N PRO A 5 43.51 18.85 -16.08
CA PRO A 5 42.55 17.77 -16.20
C PRO A 5 41.35 18.28 -17.00
N TYR A 6 40.94 17.52 -18.01
CA TYR A 6 39.81 17.86 -18.87
C TYR A 6 38.57 18.06 -17.99
N LYS A 7 38.19 19.32 -17.76
CA LYS A 7 37.07 19.68 -16.91
C LYS A 7 35.82 19.55 -17.77
N ILE A 8 35.17 18.38 -17.70
CA ILE A 8 33.89 18.17 -18.37
C ILE A 8 32.93 19.24 -17.84
N ASP A 9 32.30 19.96 -18.77
CA ASP A 9 31.27 20.94 -18.43
C ASP A 9 30.07 20.25 -17.78
N SER A 10 29.62 20.78 -16.64
CA SER A 10 28.56 20.19 -15.83
C SER A 10 27.23 20.09 -16.60
N GLU A 11 26.91 21.09 -17.42
CA GLU A 11 25.67 21.10 -18.21
C GLU A 11 25.71 20.06 -19.34
N CYS A 12 26.84 19.99 -20.05
CA CYS A 12 27.10 18.96 -21.05
C CYS A 12 26.99 17.55 -20.45
N PHE A 13 27.58 17.31 -19.27
CA PHE A 13 27.49 16.01 -18.59
C PHE A 13 26.04 15.64 -18.23
N LEU A 14 25.27 16.58 -17.67
CA LEU A 14 23.86 16.36 -17.34
C LEU A 14 23.02 16.08 -18.59
N THR A 15 23.33 16.72 -19.73
CA THR A 15 22.65 16.46 -21.00
C THR A 15 22.91 15.04 -21.49
N TRP A 16 24.18 14.60 -21.52
CA TRP A 16 24.54 13.25 -21.97
C TRP A 16 23.97 12.17 -21.06
N THR A 17 24.06 12.33 -19.75
CA THR A 17 23.47 11.37 -18.80
C THR A 17 21.95 11.31 -18.95
N SER A 18 21.29 12.44 -19.20
CA SER A 18 19.84 12.47 -19.46
C SER A 18 19.48 11.70 -20.74
N ALA A 19 20.23 11.92 -21.84
CA ALA A 19 20.02 11.23 -23.10
C ALA A 19 20.19 9.71 -22.96
N ILE A 20 21.23 9.27 -22.26
CA ILE A 20 21.48 7.85 -22.00
C ILE A 20 20.30 7.23 -21.23
N LEU A 21 19.85 7.86 -20.15
CA LEU A 21 18.79 7.32 -19.29
C LEU A 21 17.40 7.35 -19.93
N LEU A 22 17.14 8.29 -20.83
CA LEU A 22 15.92 8.30 -21.64
C LEU A 22 15.87 7.14 -22.66
N ILE A 23 17.03 6.65 -23.09
CA ILE A 23 17.15 5.48 -23.99
C ILE A 23 17.13 4.19 -23.18
N ASN A 24 18.00 4.08 -22.17
CA ASN A 24 18.15 2.91 -21.32
C ASN A 24 18.33 3.32 -19.84
N PRO A 25 17.26 3.25 -19.02
CA PRO A 25 17.35 3.60 -17.61
C PRO A 25 17.98 2.51 -16.74
N GLU A 26 18.32 1.34 -17.31
CA GLU A 26 18.92 0.23 -16.57
C GLU A 26 20.43 0.43 -16.31
N VAL A 27 21.02 1.52 -16.80
CA VAL A 27 22.43 1.83 -16.60
C VAL A 27 22.65 2.54 -15.26
N GLU A 28 22.76 1.76 -14.19
CA GLU A 28 22.91 2.26 -12.80
C GLU A 28 24.09 3.21 -12.60
N THR A 29 25.22 3.00 -13.30
CA THR A 29 26.39 3.89 -13.23
C THR A 29 26.03 5.33 -13.63
N VAL A 30 25.10 5.50 -14.57
CA VAL A 30 24.68 6.84 -15.01
C VAL A 30 23.78 7.51 -13.97
N TRP A 31 22.92 6.75 -13.29
CA TRP A 31 22.18 7.25 -12.13
C TRP A 31 23.12 7.68 -11.00
N ASN A 32 24.13 6.85 -10.68
CA ASN A 32 25.12 7.16 -9.65
C ASN A 32 25.92 8.44 -9.97
N ALA A 33 26.32 8.63 -11.23
CA ALA A 33 26.97 9.87 -11.65
C ALA A 33 26.08 11.11 -11.43
N ARG A 34 24.76 10.99 -11.62
CA ARG A 34 23.82 12.08 -11.32
C ARG A 34 23.66 12.34 -9.82
N LYS A 35 23.76 11.30 -8.97
CA LYS A 35 23.76 11.46 -7.50
C LYS A 35 24.92 12.34 -7.04
N GLU A 36 26.11 12.19 -7.63
CA GLU A 36 27.27 13.04 -7.30
C GLU A 36 26.97 14.52 -7.55
N PHE A 37 26.24 14.85 -8.62
CA PHE A 37 25.83 16.23 -8.93
C PHE A 37 24.81 16.76 -7.92
N VAL A 38 23.90 15.90 -7.43
CA VAL A 38 22.97 16.27 -6.35
C VAL A 38 23.74 16.56 -5.06
N CYS A 39 24.66 15.68 -4.64
CA CYS A 39 25.47 15.88 -3.43
C CYS A 39 26.34 17.15 -3.49
N GLN A 40 26.80 17.53 -4.69
CA GLN A 40 27.58 18.76 -4.91
C GLN A 40 26.71 20.02 -5.04
N ASN A 41 25.38 19.91 -4.90
CA ASN A 41 24.41 20.99 -5.15
C ASN A 41 24.47 21.58 -6.58
N LEU A 42 24.99 20.80 -7.54
CA LEU A 42 25.03 21.17 -8.97
C LEU A 42 23.75 20.74 -9.71
N LEU A 43 22.94 19.87 -9.10
CA LEU A 43 21.65 19.43 -9.60
C LEU A 43 20.64 19.44 -8.46
N LEU A 44 19.59 20.26 -8.60
CA LEU A 44 18.53 20.35 -7.59
C LEU A 44 17.72 19.04 -7.53
N PRO A 45 17.44 18.49 -6.34
CA PRO A 45 16.63 17.28 -6.19
C PRO A 45 15.26 17.38 -6.89
N GLU A 46 14.59 18.54 -6.89
CA GLU A 46 13.30 18.72 -7.54
C GLU A 46 13.39 18.55 -9.06
N ASN A 47 14.49 19.02 -9.67
CA ASN A 47 14.73 18.83 -11.09
C ASN A 47 15.01 17.36 -11.39
N GLU A 48 15.70 16.66 -10.49
CA GLU A 48 16.00 15.24 -10.64
C GLU A 48 14.77 14.34 -10.44
N LEU A 49 13.86 14.72 -9.53
CA LEU A 49 12.55 14.07 -9.40
C LEU A 49 11.71 14.26 -10.66
N LYS A 50 11.70 15.46 -11.27
CA LYS A 50 11.01 15.67 -12.56
C LYS A 50 11.61 14.83 -13.68
N PHE A 51 12.95 14.74 -13.74
CA PHE A 51 13.63 13.94 -14.75
C PHE A 51 13.34 12.44 -14.59
N SER A 52 13.49 11.89 -13.38
CA SER A 52 13.20 10.46 -13.14
C SER A 52 11.73 10.11 -13.38
N GLU A 53 10.80 11.04 -13.15
CA GLU A 53 9.40 10.86 -13.55
C GLU A 53 9.24 10.78 -15.08
N LEU A 54 9.91 11.66 -15.83
CA LEU A 54 9.89 11.58 -17.30
C LEU A 54 10.39 10.21 -17.78
N VAL A 55 11.42 9.67 -17.15
CA VAL A 55 11.90 8.32 -17.45
C VAL A 55 10.83 7.26 -17.12
N LEU A 56 10.17 7.33 -15.96
CA LEU A 56 9.09 6.40 -15.59
C LEU A 56 7.89 6.46 -16.54
N SER A 57 7.60 7.62 -17.14
CA SER A 57 6.53 7.74 -18.14
C SER A 57 6.76 6.85 -19.38
N ARG A 58 8.02 6.50 -19.66
CA ARG A 58 8.41 5.61 -20.77
C ARG A 58 8.75 4.20 -20.31
N LYS A 59 9.31 4.06 -19.10
CA LYS A 59 9.82 2.80 -18.55
C LYS A 59 9.25 2.57 -17.14
N PRO A 60 7.93 2.30 -17.03
CA PRO A 60 7.19 2.31 -15.76
C PRO A 60 7.58 1.21 -14.77
N LYS A 61 8.37 0.21 -15.18
CA LYS A 61 8.82 -0.93 -14.35
C LYS A 61 10.32 -0.90 -14.04
N SER A 62 11.01 0.19 -14.34
CA SER A 62 12.47 0.25 -14.19
C SER A 62 12.87 0.34 -12.72
N SER A 63 13.39 -0.76 -12.18
CA SER A 63 13.83 -0.86 -10.78
C SER A 63 14.90 0.18 -10.42
N PRO A 64 15.93 0.42 -11.27
CA PRO A 64 16.93 1.46 -11.00
C PRO A 64 16.34 2.86 -10.84
N VAL A 65 15.29 3.21 -11.60
CA VAL A 65 14.65 4.52 -11.50
C VAL A 65 13.97 4.70 -10.16
N TYR A 66 13.25 3.68 -9.68
CA TYR A 66 12.64 3.71 -8.34
C TYR A 66 13.70 3.78 -7.23
N ALA A 67 14.78 3.00 -7.34
CA ALA A 67 15.88 3.04 -6.38
C ALA A 67 16.55 4.43 -6.32
N HIS A 68 16.82 5.02 -7.49
CA HIS A 68 17.35 6.38 -7.58
C HIS A 68 16.38 7.41 -7.00
N ARG A 69 15.09 7.32 -7.34
CA ARG A 69 14.07 8.25 -6.84
C ARG A 69 13.93 8.21 -5.33
N LYS A 70 13.97 7.02 -4.71
CA LYS A 70 14.02 6.87 -3.24
C LYS A 70 15.22 7.57 -2.64
N TRP A 71 16.40 7.40 -3.24
CA TRP A 71 17.61 8.09 -2.78
C TRP A 71 17.45 9.61 -2.86
N VAL A 72 16.97 10.15 -3.99
CA VAL A 72 16.76 11.60 -4.15
C VAL A 72 15.75 12.14 -3.13
N LEU A 73 14.68 11.40 -2.84
CA LEU A 73 13.70 11.78 -1.82
C LEU A 73 14.33 11.82 -0.42
N LEU A 74 15.13 10.82 -0.07
CA LEU A 74 15.84 10.81 1.22
C LEU A 74 16.80 12.00 1.36
N GLU A 75 17.57 12.31 0.32
CA GLU A 75 18.43 13.51 0.31
C GLU A 75 17.60 14.79 0.42
N TYR A 76 16.47 14.86 -0.30
CA TYR A 76 15.56 16.00 -0.26
C TYR A 76 15.04 16.29 1.14
N PHE A 77 14.62 15.23 1.86
CA PHE A 77 14.05 15.35 3.20
C PHE A 77 15.09 15.51 4.30
N GLN A 78 16.36 15.20 4.05
CA GLN A 78 17.47 15.53 4.96
C GLN A 78 17.82 17.03 4.95
N GLY A 79 17.56 17.73 3.83
CA GLY A 79 17.58 19.19 3.81
C GLY A 79 16.53 19.71 4.78
N LYS A 80 16.81 20.76 5.56
CA LYS A 80 15.85 21.37 6.52
C LYS A 80 14.68 22.05 5.79
N VAL A 81 13.83 21.25 5.16
CA VAL A 81 12.71 21.66 4.31
C VAL A 81 11.51 22.01 5.18
N SER A 82 10.74 23.01 4.75
CA SER A 82 9.50 23.38 5.45
C SER A 82 8.43 22.28 5.33
N PRO A 83 7.65 21.98 6.38
CA PRO A 83 6.63 20.92 6.33
C PRO A 83 5.63 21.01 5.16
N CYS A 84 5.24 22.24 4.77
CA CYS A 84 4.36 22.48 3.63
C CYS A 84 4.96 21.96 2.32
N SER A 85 6.26 22.17 2.11
CA SER A 85 6.98 21.66 0.94
C SER A 85 7.11 20.13 0.97
N LEU A 86 7.31 19.53 2.16
CA LEU A 86 7.32 18.07 2.28
C LEU A 86 5.98 17.45 1.85
N GLN A 87 4.86 17.98 2.33
CA GLN A 87 3.53 17.46 1.97
C GLN A 87 3.27 17.54 0.47
N GLN A 88 3.66 18.65 -0.18
CA GLN A 88 3.51 18.81 -1.63
C GLN A 88 4.29 17.75 -2.42
N VAL A 89 5.50 17.40 -1.97
CA VAL A 89 6.31 16.35 -2.61
C VAL A 89 5.67 14.98 -2.39
N VAL A 90 5.22 14.67 -1.18
CA VAL A 90 4.55 13.40 -0.86
C VAL A 90 3.26 13.23 -1.67
N ASP A 91 2.42 14.27 -1.75
CA ASP A 91 1.19 14.27 -2.57
C ASP A 91 1.51 14.05 -4.06
N HIS A 92 2.61 14.65 -4.52
CA HIS A 92 3.07 14.46 -5.89
C HIS A 92 3.54 13.02 -6.14
N GLU A 93 4.27 12.42 -5.20
CA GLU A 93 4.70 11.01 -5.28
C GLU A 93 3.52 10.04 -5.30
N PHE A 94 2.48 10.27 -4.49
CA PHE A 94 1.26 9.48 -4.53
C PHE A 94 0.57 9.57 -5.90
N LYS A 95 0.46 10.79 -6.46
CA LYS A 95 -0.09 11.00 -7.81
C LYS A 95 0.75 10.30 -8.87
N LEU A 96 2.08 10.36 -8.78
CA LEU A 96 2.98 9.65 -9.69
C LEU A 96 2.73 8.14 -9.64
N CYS A 97 2.67 7.54 -8.45
CA CYS A 97 2.40 6.10 -8.29
C CYS A 97 1.07 5.72 -8.96
N SER A 98 0.01 6.50 -8.75
CA SER A 98 -1.28 6.26 -9.41
C SER A 98 -1.21 6.40 -10.93
N ARG A 99 -0.50 7.40 -11.46
CA ARG A 99 -0.31 7.54 -12.91
C ARG A 99 0.43 6.34 -13.50
N VAL A 100 1.53 5.93 -12.86
CA VAL A 100 2.38 4.83 -13.34
C VAL A 100 1.67 3.47 -13.22
N ALA A 101 0.84 3.28 -12.20
CA ALA A 101 -0.03 2.11 -12.07
C ALA A 101 -1.17 2.08 -13.12
N ASN A 102 -1.64 3.23 -13.60
CA ASN A 102 -2.59 3.28 -14.73
C ASN A 102 -1.92 2.93 -16.06
N LEU A 103 -0.65 3.32 -16.26
CA LEU A 103 0.10 2.99 -17.48
C LEU A 103 0.40 1.50 -17.61
N TYR A 104 0.55 0.80 -16.49
CA TYR A 104 0.85 -0.63 -16.46
C TYR A 104 0.05 -1.33 -15.35
N PRO A 105 -0.98 -2.13 -15.69
CA PRO A 105 -1.77 -2.85 -14.70
C PRO A 105 -0.89 -3.75 -13.82
N ASN A 106 -1.23 -3.83 -12.52
CA ASN A 106 -0.45 -4.59 -11.53
C ASN A 106 1.03 -4.15 -11.45
N ASN A 107 1.30 -2.83 -11.52
CA ASN A 107 2.66 -2.34 -11.38
C ASN A 107 3.17 -2.48 -9.94
N TYR A 108 3.75 -3.62 -9.65
CA TYR A 108 4.38 -3.94 -8.37
C TYR A 108 5.35 -2.84 -7.90
N TYR A 109 6.18 -2.29 -8.81
CA TYR A 109 7.17 -1.28 -8.45
C TYR A 109 6.54 0.02 -7.97
N ALA A 110 5.47 0.48 -8.64
CA ALA A 110 4.74 1.67 -8.23
C ALA A 110 4.12 1.50 -6.84
N TRP A 111 3.47 0.35 -6.59
CA TRP A 111 2.85 0.06 -5.29
C TRP A 111 3.90 -0.14 -4.18
N CYS A 112 5.03 -0.79 -4.46
CA CYS A 112 6.14 -0.91 -3.51
C CYS A 112 6.81 0.44 -3.20
N HIS A 113 6.90 1.34 -4.17
CA HIS A 113 7.36 2.71 -3.93
C HIS A 113 6.37 3.46 -3.05
N ARG A 114 5.06 3.28 -3.28
CA ARG A 114 4.00 3.86 -2.47
C ARG A 114 4.01 3.37 -1.02
N SER A 115 4.14 2.07 -0.79
CA SER A 115 4.34 1.49 0.55
C SER A 115 5.60 2.03 1.23
N TRP A 116 6.70 2.13 0.49
CA TRP A 116 7.95 2.68 1.02
C TRP A 116 7.78 4.14 1.44
N LEU A 117 7.06 4.96 0.66
CA LEU A 117 6.78 6.35 1.01
C LEU A 117 5.96 6.43 2.30
N MET A 118 4.91 5.63 2.41
CA MET A 118 4.08 5.56 3.62
C MET A 118 4.90 5.19 4.86
N LYS A 119 5.77 4.18 4.74
CA LYS A 119 6.60 3.69 5.84
C LYS A 119 7.72 4.65 6.23
N GLU A 120 8.56 5.02 5.27
CA GLU A 120 9.84 5.68 5.54
C GLU A 120 9.72 7.20 5.61
N ILE A 121 8.72 7.80 4.95
CA ILE A 121 8.54 9.27 4.91
C ILE A 121 7.34 9.70 5.74
N CYS A 122 6.20 9.05 5.56
CA CYS A 122 4.97 9.38 6.31
C CYS A 122 4.92 8.72 7.69
N HIS A 123 5.85 7.81 8.00
CA HIS A 123 5.93 7.04 9.24
C HIS A 123 4.59 6.39 9.63
N ASN A 124 3.86 5.90 8.64
CA ASN A 124 2.50 5.33 8.81
C ASN A 124 1.54 6.26 9.58
N CYS A 125 1.68 7.60 9.51
CA CYS A 125 0.76 8.50 10.20
C CYS A 125 -0.69 8.20 9.78
N HIS A 126 -1.53 7.87 10.77
CA HIS A 126 -2.89 7.39 10.55
C HIS A 126 -3.79 8.38 9.83
N LYS A 127 -3.55 9.69 9.93
CA LYS A 127 -4.23 10.69 9.09
C LYS A 127 -4.02 10.42 7.59
N ILE A 128 -2.77 10.23 7.19
CA ILE A 128 -2.40 9.96 5.79
C ILE A 128 -2.87 8.56 5.39
N VAL A 129 -2.76 7.57 6.29
CA VAL A 129 -3.29 6.21 6.04
C VAL A 129 -4.79 6.25 5.78
N SER A 130 -5.56 7.01 6.56
CA SER A 130 -7.01 7.16 6.40
C SER A 130 -7.38 7.86 5.07
N GLU A 131 -6.67 8.92 4.72
CA GLU A 131 -6.81 9.60 3.42
C GLU A 131 -6.49 8.65 2.25
N GLU A 132 -5.43 7.84 2.38
CA GLU A 132 -5.04 6.85 1.39
C GLU A 132 -6.03 5.70 1.29
N LEU A 133 -6.60 5.21 2.39
CA LEU A 133 -7.70 4.23 2.36
C LEU A 133 -8.90 4.80 1.60
N THR A 134 -9.25 6.06 1.81
CA THR A 134 -10.33 6.73 1.07
C THR A 134 -10.01 6.83 -0.42
N CYS A 135 -8.78 7.24 -0.77
CA CYS A 135 -8.32 7.32 -2.16
C CYS A 135 -8.33 5.94 -2.85
N MET A 136 -7.86 4.92 -2.15
CA MET A 136 -7.76 3.56 -2.66
C MET A 136 -9.13 2.91 -2.87
N GLU A 137 -10.19 3.33 -2.18
CA GLU A 137 -11.54 2.80 -2.39
C GLU A 137 -12.00 3.03 -3.83
N LYS A 138 -11.76 4.24 -4.36
CA LYS A 138 -12.02 4.56 -5.77
C LYS A 138 -11.14 3.75 -6.72
N TRP A 139 -9.87 3.53 -6.34
CA TRP A 139 -8.94 2.76 -7.17
C TRP A 139 -9.41 1.31 -7.32
N VAL A 140 -9.63 0.61 -6.21
CA VAL A 140 -9.99 -0.82 -6.24
C VAL A 140 -11.37 -1.06 -6.87
N SER A 141 -12.27 -0.09 -6.79
CA SER A 141 -13.58 -0.15 -7.45
C SER A 141 -13.50 -0.03 -8.98
N THR A 142 -12.42 0.54 -9.51
CA THR A 142 -12.18 0.68 -10.97
C THR A 142 -11.15 -0.31 -11.49
N HIS A 143 -10.31 -0.88 -10.61
CA HIS A 143 -9.23 -1.81 -10.93
C HIS A 143 -9.37 -3.10 -10.12
N VAL A 144 -10.51 -3.79 -10.27
CA VAL A 144 -10.88 -4.97 -9.46
C VAL A 144 -9.90 -6.15 -9.56
N SER A 145 -9.10 -6.21 -10.63
CA SER A 145 -8.04 -7.22 -10.81
C SER A 145 -6.67 -6.81 -10.27
N ASP A 146 -6.48 -5.58 -9.80
CA ASP A 146 -5.17 -5.07 -9.38
C ASP A 146 -4.74 -5.62 -8.01
N HIS A 147 -4.16 -6.83 -8.02
CA HIS A 147 -3.72 -7.49 -6.80
C HIS A 147 -2.62 -6.72 -6.06
N CYS A 148 -1.79 -5.95 -6.78
CA CYS A 148 -0.79 -5.09 -6.14
C CYS A 148 -1.44 -3.91 -5.40
N GLY A 149 -2.48 -3.30 -5.99
CA GLY A 149 -3.28 -2.25 -5.34
C GLY A 149 -4.03 -2.77 -4.11
N PHE A 150 -4.65 -3.95 -4.19
CA PHE A 150 -5.27 -4.59 -3.02
C PHE A 150 -4.24 -4.94 -1.94
N HIS A 151 -3.04 -5.39 -2.31
CA HIS A 151 -1.97 -5.64 -1.34
C HIS A 151 -1.53 -4.34 -0.63
N TYR A 152 -1.42 -3.21 -1.35
CA TYR A 152 -1.17 -1.91 -0.72
C TYR A 152 -2.29 -1.54 0.27
N ARG A 153 -3.55 -1.79 -0.10
CA ARG A 153 -4.70 -1.57 0.78
C ARG A 153 -4.66 -2.45 2.05
N GLN A 154 -4.26 -3.72 1.93
CA GLN A 154 -4.01 -4.61 3.08
C GLN A 154 -2.92 -4.07 4.01
N TYR A 155 -1.83 -3.55 3.44
CA TYR A 155 -0.77 -2.89 4.20
C TYR A 155 -1.31 -1.67 4.97
N LEU A 156 -2.13 -0.81 4.36
CA LEU A 156 -2.75 0.34 5.05
C LEU A 156 -3.63 -0.10 6.22
N LEU A 157 -4.43 -1.15 6.06
CA LEU A 157 -5.24 -1.71 7.15
C LEU A 157 -4.36 -2.23 8.30
N SER A 158 -3.25 -2.89 7.97
CA SER A 158 -2.31 -3.41 8.99
C SER A 158 -1.63 -2.31 9.81
N CYS A 159 -1.61 -1.06 9.35
CA CYS A 159 -1.15 0.08 10.16
C CYS A 159 -2.02 0.32 11.41
N TYR A 160 -3.21 -0.29 11.48
CA TYR A 160 -4.10 -0.26 12.65
C TYR A 160 -4.06 -1.55 13.49
N SER A 161 -3.37 -2.61 13.04
CA SER A 161 -3.42 -3.95 13.64
C SER A 161 -2.33 -4.24 14.69
N GLY A 162 -1.43 -3.28 14.96
CA GLY A 162 -0.23 -3.50 15.78
C GLY A 162 -0.28 -2.87 17.18
N ASP A 163 0.51 -3.42 18.09
CA ASP A 163 0.85 -2.79 19.37
C ASP A 163 1.84 -1.63 19.13
N ASP A 164 1.64 -0.58 19.92
CA ASP A 164 2.28 0.73 19.92
C ASP A 164 3.82 0.69 19.72
N GLU A 165 4.32 0.99 18.52
CA GLU A 165 5.75 1.30 18.31
C GLU A 165 6.06 2.75 18.76
N GLY A 166 5.78 3.05 20.03
CA GLY A 166 6.12 4.34 20.65
C GLY A 166 5.52 5.59 19.97
N ILE A 167 5.92 6.76 20.45
CA ILE A 167 5.50 8.03 19.85
C ILE A 167 6.35 8.26 18.60
N VAL A 168 5.81 7.97 17.43
CA VAL A 168 6.40 8.39 16.15
C VAL A 168 5.74 9.68 15.71
N THR A 169 6.48 10.79 15.73
CA THR A 169 6.01 12.06 15.18
C THR A 169 6.10 12.03 13.66
N CYS A 170 4.99 12.38 13.01
CA CYS A 170 4.94 12.50 11.56
C CYS A 170 5.72 13.75 11.11
N PRO A 171 6.71 13.65 10.21
CA PRO A 171 7.47 14.81 9.73
C PRO A 171 6.61 15.85 8.97
N LEU A 172 5.45 15.43 8.48
CA LEU A 172 4.53 16.23 7.66
C LEU A 172 3.58 17.10 8.49
N HIS A 173 3.35 16.75 9.75
CA HIS A 173 2.41 17.42 10.63
C HIS A 173 3.15 18.02 11.83
N ALA A 174 2.80 19.26 12.20
CA ALA A 174 3.42 19.93 13.33
C ALA A 174 3.16 19.16 14.65
N THR A 175 4.11 19.25 15.59
CA THR A 175 3.93 18.72 16.96
C THR A 175 2.72 19.40 17.60
N GLY A 176 1.61 18.67 17.74
CA GLY A 176 0.35 19.18 18.30
C GLY A 176 -0.90 18.96 17.44
N ASP A 177 -0.79 18.38 16.24
CA ASP A 177 -1.96 17.88 15.51
C ASP A 177 -2.36 16.50 16.07
N ASP A 178 -3.42 16.46 16.89
CA ASP A 178 -3.97 15.23 17.50
C ASP A 178 -4.36 14.16 16.47
N SER A 179 -4.49 14.53 15.19
CA SER A 179 -4.83 13.60 14.10
C SER A 179 -3.70 12.65 13.68
N CYS A 180 -2.44 12.92 14.02
CA CYS A 180 -1.33 11.95 13.88
C CYS A 180 -1.10 11.13 15.18
N SER A 181 -2.14 10.94 16.01
CA SER A 181 -2.04 10.09 17.20
C SER A 181 -1.58 8.67 16.85
N PRO A 182 -0.57 8.12 17.57
CA PRO A 182 -0.04 6.78 17.31
C PRO A 182 -0.99 5.64 17.71
N LYS A 183 -2.00 5.90 18.55
CA LYS A 183 -2.94 4.87 19.04
C LYS A 183 -4.29 4.96 18.35
N GLN A 184 -4.48 4.13 17.32
CA GLN A 184 -5.78 3.95 16.65
C GLN A 184 -6.19 2.48 16.49
N THR A 185 -5.63 1.58 17.30
CA THR A 185 -5.98 0.14 17.28
C THR A 185 -7.48 -0.12 17.46
N ALA A 186 -8.17 0.73 18.23
CA ALA A 186 -9.62 0.67 18.40
C ALA A 186 -10.41 0.85 17.08
N LEU A 187 -9.81 1.46 16.05
CA LEU A 187 -10.43 1.64 14.73
C LEU A 187 -10.25 0.42 13.82
N PHE A 188 -9.38 -0.53 14.15
CA PHE A 188 -9.06 -1.64 13.25
C PHE A 188 -10.28 -2.50 12.93
N ALA A 189 -11.01 -2.99 13.95
CA ALA A 189 -12.21 -3.80 13.73
C ALA A 189 -13.33 -3.05 12.97
N PRO A 190 -13.66 -1.77 13.30
CA PRO A 190 -14.54 -0.96 12.45
C PRO A 190 -14.08 -0.85 10.99
N LEU A 191 -12.79 -0.63 10.74
CA LEU A 191 -12.23 -0.51 9.39
C LEU A 191 -12.33 -1.83 8.63
N LEU A 192 -12.03 -2.98 9.26
CA LEU A 192 -12.21 -4.29 8.63
C LEU A 192 -13.67 -4.54 8.22
N ARG A 193 -14.65 -4.09 9.01
CA ARG A 193 -16.07 -4.21 8.66
C ARG A 193 -16.46 -3.35 7.47
N GLN A 194 -15.99 -2.10 7.45
CA GLN A 194 -16.18 -1.22 6.30
C GLN A 194 -15.56 -1.83 5.05
N GLU A 195 -14.35 -2.39 5.17
CA GLU A 195 -13.64 -3.03 4.08
C GLU A 195 -14.37 -4.28 3.57
N MET A 196 -14.90 -5.11 4.47
CA MET A 196 -15.69 -6.28 4.09
C MET A 196 -16.98 -5.88 3.36
N SER A 197 -17.62 -4.78 3.77
CA SER A 197 -18.78 -4.23 3.06
C SER A 197 -18.43 -3.76 1.64
N LEU A 198 -17.34 -3.00 1.50
CA LEU A 198 -16.81 -2.61 0.18
C LEU A 198 -16.55 -3.84 -0.69
N LEU A 199 -15.88 -4.86 -0.14
CA LEU A 199 -15.55 -6.08 -0.85
C LEU A 199 -16.79 -6.87 -1.27
N CYS A 200 -17.80 -7.00 -0.41
CA CYS A 200 -19.08 -7.61 -0.74
C CYS A 200 -19.75 -6.90 -1.93
N ASN A 201 -19.73 -5.57 -1.99
CA ASN A 201 -20.25 -4.81 -3.13
C ASN A 201 -19.45 -5.08 -4.42
N LEU A 202 -18.12 -5.20 -4.34
CA LEU A 202 -17.30 -5.54 -5.50
C LEU A 202 -17.56 -6.97 -5.98
N GLN A 203 -17.67 -7.95 -5.07
CA GLN A 203 -18.01 -9.35 -5.42
C GLN A 203 -19.47 -9.49 -5.88
N ALA A 204 -20.36 -8.55 -5.50
CA ALA A 204 -21.71 -8.42 -6.06
C ALA A 204 -21.70 -8.04 -7.54
N ALA A 205 -20.67 -7.37 -8.04
CA ALA A 205 -20.54 -7.02 -9.46
C ALA A 205 -19.55 -7.90 -10.24
N TYR A 206 -18.51 -8.42 -9.58
CA TYR A 206 -17.31 -8.98 -10.20
C TYR A 206 -16.85 -10.30 -9.55
N LEU A 207 -17.76 -11.28 -9.43
CA LEU A 207 -17.52 -12.51 -8.68
C LEU A 207 -16.34 -13.35 -9.21
N GLY A 208 -16.10 -13.34 -10.52
CA GLY A 208 -15.00 -14.06 -11.19
C GLY A 208 -13.58 -13.52 -10.97
N HIS A 209 -13.39 -12.45 -10.20
CA HIS A 209 -12.07 -11.85 -10.00
C HIS A 209 -11.34 -12.45 -8.80
N GLU A 210 -10.34 -13.30 -9.05
CA GLU A 210 -9.58 -14.02 -8.01
C GLU A 210 -8.93 -13.09 -6.98
N THR A 211 -8.51 -11.88 -7.38
CA THR A 211 -7.98 -10.84 -6.50
C THR A 211 -8.93 -10.51 -5.34
N LEU A 212 -10.24 -10.42 -5.61
CA LEU A 212 -11.25 -10.12 -4.58
C LEU A 212 -11.36 -11.26 -3.56
N TRP A 213 -11.24 -12.50 -4.01
CA TRP A 213 -11.25 -13.67 -3.11
C TRP A 213 -10.01 -13.73 -2.23
N TYR A 214 -8.82 -13.42 -2.75
CA TYR A 214 -7.63 -13.30 -1.91
C TYR A 214 -7.76 -12.18 -0.87
N HIS A 215 -8.35 -11.05 -1.25
CA HIS A 215 -8.60 -9.98 -0.29
C HIS A 215 -9.63 -10.38 0.77
N ARG A 216 -10.68 -11.13 0.39
CA ARG A 216 -11.67 -11.67 1.34
C ARG A 216 -11.02 -12.56 2.38
N ARG A 217 -10.12 -13.46 1.95
CA ARG A 217 -9.36 -14.35 2.83
C ARG A 217 -8.49 -13.56 3.80
N PHE A 218 -7.84 -12.49 3.35
CA PHE A 218 -7.11 -11.58 4.24
C PHE A 218 -8.04 -11.01 5.33
N LEU A 219 -9.21 -10.46 4.97
CA LEU A 219 -10.11 -9.87 5.95
C LEU A 219 -10.66 -10.90 6.95
N ILE A 220 -11.10 -12.07 6.47
CA ILE A 220 -11.58 -13.15 7.35
C ILE A 220 -10.47 -13.61 8.29
N HIS A 221 -9.23 -13.71 7.82
CA HIS A 221 -8.10 -14.06 8.66
C HIS A 221 -7.82 -13.01 9.74
N GLU A 222 -7.94 -11.72 9.43
CA GLU A 222 -7.80 -10.66 10.43
C GLU A 222 -8.95 -10.66 11.45
N PHE A 223 -10.20 -10.89 11.02
CA PHE A 223 -11.32 -11.11 11.96
C PHE A 223 -11.07 -12.31 12.88
N HIS A 224 -10.61 -13.44 12.33
CA HIS A 224 -10.32 -14.63 13.11
C HIS A 224 -9.21 -14.41 14.14
N LYS A 225 -8.16 -13.65 13.82
CA LYS A 225 -7.12 -13.26 14.78
C LYS A 225 -7.68 -12.46 15.94
N LEU A 226 -8.56 -11.50 15.67
CA LEU A 226 -9.18 -10.67 16.71
C LEU A 226 -10.00 -11.54 17.68
N GLU A 227 -10.78 -12.48 17.16
CA GLU A 227 -11.57 -13.43 17.95
C GLU A 227 -10.68 -14.30 18.86
N VAL A 228 -9.61 -14.88 18.31
CA VAL A 228 -8.68 -15.73 19.08
C VAL A 228 -7.95 -14.96 20.19
N SER A 229 -7.59 -13.70 19.93
CA SER A 229 -6.95 -12.84 20.95
C SER A 229 -7.88 -12.57 22.13
N ILE A 230 -9.19 -12.35 21.89
CA ILE A 230 -10.19 -12.14 22.95
C ILE A 230 -10.32 -13.37 23.87
N VAL A 231 -10.28 -14.59 23.30
CA VAL A 231 -10.43 -15.83 24.07
C VAL A 231 -9.23 -16.04 25.00
N LYS A 232 -8.01 -15.74 24.55
CA LYS A 232 -6.78 -15.88 25.34
C LYS A 232 -6.73 -14.95 26.55
N ASP A 233 -7.14 -13.69 26.39
CA ASP A 233 -7.23 -12.72 27.49
C ASP A 233 -8.30 -13.08 28.55
N GLY A 234 -9.22 -13.99 28.22
CA GLY A 234 -10.25 -14.48 29.12
C GLY A 234 -9.79 -15.53 30.13
N GLU A 235 -8.71 -16.26 29.85
CA GLU A 235 -8.23 -17.39 30.65
C GLU A 235 -7.08 -17.04 31.62
N GLU A 236 -6.36 -15.94 31.37
CA GLU A 236 -5.27 -15.46 32.25
C GLU A 236 -5.73 -14.31 33.17
N THR A 237 -6.07 -14.67 34.41
CA THR A 237 -6.13 -13.82 35.63
C THR A 237 -7.37 -12.95 35.89
N GLY A 238 -7.82 -13.02 37.15
CA GLY A 238 -8.86 -12.18 37.71
C GLY A 238 -8.41 -10.73 37.92
N SER A 239 -9.38 -9.82 37.76
CA SER A 239 -9.35 -8.42 38.19
C SER A 239 -8.26 -7.53 37.58
N CYS A 240 -8.41 -7.17 36.30
CA CYS A 240 -8.09 -5.83 35.84
C CYS A 240 -9.22 -5.33 34.91
N LYS A 241 -9.56 -4.03 35.01
CA LYS A 241 -10.78 -3.44 34.43
C LYS A 241 -10.80 -3.61 32.90
N ARG A 242 -11.55 -4.62 32.46
CA ARG A 242 -11.83 -4.95 31.06
C ARG A 242 -12.42 -3.74 30.36
N HIS A 243 -11.71 -3.20 29.36
CA HIS A 243 -12.36 -2.40 28.34
C HIS A 243 -13.34 -3.33 27.64
N LYS A 244 -14.62 -3.08 27.88
CA LYS A 244 -15.72 -3.87 27.36
C LYS A 244 -15.83 -3.54 25.87
N TRP A 245 -15.10 -4.28 25.03
CA TRP A 245 -15.29 -4.24 23.59
C TRP A 245 -16.75 -4.61 23.32
N ASP A 246 -17.42 -3.76 22.57
CA ASP A 246 -18.84 -3.85 22.33
C ASP A 246 -19.12 -5.11 21.49
N LYS A 247 -20.04 -5.96 21.94
CA LYS A 247 -20.43 -7.22 21.27
C LYS A 247 -21.28 -6.94 20.02
N GLY A 248 -20.84 -6.01 19.17
CA GLY A 248 -21.46 -5.70 17.90
C GLY A 248 -20.74 -6.41 16.77
N GLN A 249 -21.31 -7.51 16.28
CA GLN A 249 -21.12 -8.15 14.97
C GLN A 249 -19.74 -7.96 14.31
N GLU A 250 -18.78 -8.80 14.71
CA GLU A 250 -17.65 -9.14 13.84
C GLU A 250 -18.15 -10.07 12.71
N TRP A 251 -17.43 -10.14 11.58
CA TRP A 251 -17.84 -11.00 10.47
C TRP A 251 -17.73 -12.47 10.90
N ASP A 252 -18.86 -13.14 11.10
CA ASP A 252 -18.92 -14.50 11.63
C ASP A 252 -19.12 -15.58 10.55
N THR A 253 -19.08 -16.85 10.98
CA THR A 253 -19.26 -18.00 10.09
C THR A 253 -20.64 -18.02 9.42
N ALA A 254 -21.70 -17.53 10.08
CA ALA A 254 -23.06 -17.54 9.53
C ALA A 254 -23.23 -16.47 8.44
N MET A 255 -22.62 -15.30 8.62
CA MET A 255 -22.53 -14.25 7.60
C MET A 255 -21.75 -14.74 6.38
N GLU A 256 -20.62 -15.44 6.59
CA GLU A 256 -19.85 -16.03 5.51
C GLU A 256 -20.63 -17.12 4.75
N GLU A 257 -21.31 -18.01 5.47
CA GLU A 257 -22.18 -19.04 4.87
C GLU A 257 -23.27 -18.41 4.01
N SER A 258 -23.92 -17.37 4.50
CA SER A 258 -24.95 -16.62 3.76
C SER A 258 -24.39 -16.00 2.47
N PHE A 259 -23.20 -15.40 2.53
CA PHE A 259 -22.51 -14.87 1.36
C PHE A 259 -22.19 -15.96 0.33
N LEU A 260 -21.74 -17.14 0.77
CA LEU A 260 -21.38 -18.24 -0.11
C LEU A 260 -22.59 -18.90 -0.77
N VAL A 261 -23.71 -19.06 -0.04
CA VAL A 261 -24.99 -19.53 -0.61
C VAL A 261 -25.42 -18.63 -1.76
N GLU A 262 -25.36 -17.31 -1.57
CA GLU A 262 -25.76 -16.35 -2.61
C GLU A 262 -24.76 -16.34 -3.77
N SER A 263 -23.47 -16.45 -3.48
CA SER A 263 -22.43 -16.55 -4.50
C SER A 263 -22.61 -17.77 -5.40
N PHE A 264 -22.95 -18.94 -4.85
CA PHE A 264 -23.23 -20.15 -5.64
C PHE A 264 -24.42 -19.98 -6.56
N LYS A 265 -25.52 -19.38 -6.08
CA LYS A 265 -26.70 -19.11 -6.92
C LYS A 265 -26.34 -18.22 -8.11
N ARG A 266 -25.51 -17.21 -7.88
CA ARG A 266 -25.09 -16.25 -8.91
C ARG A 266 -24.09 -16.84 -9.90
N ALA A 267 -23.22 -17.74 -9.44
CA ALA A 267 -22.25 -18.46 -10.26
C ALA A 267 -22.87 -19.62 -11.09
N SER A 268 -24.20 -19.75 -11.11
CA SER A 268 -24.89 -20.80 -11.86
C SER A 268 -24.54 -20.73 -13.35
N GLY A 269 -23.96 -21.81 -13.88
CA GLY A 269 -23.49 -21.88 -15.27
C GLY A 269 -22.13 -21.21 -15.54
N ASN A 270 -21.39 -20.79 -14.50
CA ASN A 270 -20.04 -20.26 -14.62
C ASN A 270 -19.03 -21.09 -13.81
N ASP A 271 -18.38 -22.04 -14.47
CA ASP A 271 -17.44 -23.00 -13.87
C ASP A 271 -16.28 -22.31 -13.13
N TRP A 272 -15.81 -21.17 -13.64
CA TRP A 272 -14.70 -20.44 -13.02
C TRP A 272 -15.11 -19.78 -11.70
N GLU A 273 -16.28 -19.15 -11.66
CA GLU A 273 -16.81 -18.55 -10.43
C GLU A 273 -17.09 -19.62 -9.37
N GLN A 274 -17.65 -20.77 -9.77
CA GLN A 274 -17.83 -21.91 -8.88
C GLN A 274 -16.49 -22.42 -8.32
N THR A 275 -15.48 -22.56 -9.18
CA THR A 275 -14.13 -22.95 -8.77
C THR A 275 -13.55 -22.00 -7.72
N LEU A 276 -13.76 -20.68 -7.85
CA LEU A 276 -13.29 -19.70 -6.87
C LEU A 276 -13.98 -19.86 -5.50
N ILE A 277 -15.28 -20.09 -5.50
CA ILE A 277 -16.08 -20.34 -4.30
C ILE A 277 -15.59 -21.62 -3.59
N GLU A 278 -15.42 -22.71 -4.33
CA GLU A 278 -14.93 -23.99 -3.80
C GLU A 278 -13.52 -23.86 -3.19
N ARG A 279 -12.61 -23.16 -3.89
CA ARG A 279 -11.27 -22.87 -3.37
C ARG A 279 -11.33 -22.07 -2.07
N HIS A 280 -12.27 -21.13 -1.96
CA HIS A 280 -12.49 -20.35 -0.75
C HIS A 280 -13.01 -21.21 0.40
N ILE A 281 -13.99 -22.09 0.17
CA ILE A 281 -14.49 -23.04 1.17
C ILE A 281 -13.37 -23.95 1.68
N LYS A 282 -12.56 -24.48 0.76
CA LYS A 282 -11.39 -25.30 1.12
C LYS A 282 -10.39 -24.50 1.97
N TRP A 283 -10.18 -23.22 1.65
CA TRP A 283 -9.32 -22.35 2.45
C TRP A 283 -9.90 -22.10 3.85
N LEU A 284 -11.20 -21.79 3.96
CA LEU A 284 -11.88 -21.58 5.25
C LEU A 284 -11.68 -22.77 6.19
N LYS A 285 -11.90 -23.98 5.68
CA LYS A 285 -11.73 -25.22 6.44
C LYS A 285 -10.28 -25.46 6.90
N ASN A 286 -9.31 -25.18 6.03
CA ASN A 286 -7.92 -25.56 6.26
C ASN A 286 -7.10 -24.49 6.99
N VAL A 287 -7.53 -23.22 6.97
CA VAL A 287 -6.73 -22.09 7.48
C VAL A 287 -7.35 -21.46 8.73
N VAL A 288 -8.66 -21.24 8.73
CA VAL A 288 -9.38 -20.65 9.88
C VAL A 288 -10.28 -21.67 10.60
N TYR A 289 -10.23 -22.94 10.18
CA TYR A 289 -10.99 -24.07 10.76
C TYR A 289 -12.51 -23.86 10.77
N TRP A 290 -13.04 -23.01 9.89
CA TRP A 290 -14.47 -22.78 9.76
C TRP A 290 -15.11 -23.88 8.92
N SER A 291 -16.19 -24.48 9.45
CA SER A 291 -17.00 -25.47 8.73
C SER A 291 -18.26 -24.81 8.22
N VAL A 292 -18.45 -24.82 6.90
CA VAL A 292 -19.62 -24.25 6.23
C VAL A 292 -20.48 -25.40 5.70
N SER A 293 -21.79 -25.38 5.89
CA SER A 293 -22.71 -26.50 5.60
C SER A 293 -23.12 -26.58 4.13
N LEU A 294 -22.25 -26.11 3.22
CA LEU A 294 -22.51 -26.10 1.79
C LEU A 294 -22.11 -27.45 1.21
N THR A 295 -23.10 -28.20 0.75
CA THR A 295 -22.86 -29.36 -0.12
C THR A 295 -22.66 -28.83 -1.54
N PRO A 296 -21.52 -29.11 -2.20
CA PRO A 296 -21.40 -28.87 -3.64
C PRO A 296 -22.45 -29.74 -4.33
N SER A 297 -23.34 -29.11 -5.10
CA SER A 297 -24.31 -29.81 -5.96
C SER A 297 -23.60 -30.43 -7.15
#